data_AF-A0A1I3C0C0-F1
#
_entry.id   AF-A0A1I3C0C0-F1
#
_cell.length_a   1.000
_cell.length_b   1.000
_cell.length_c   1.000
_cell.angle_alpha   90.00
_cell.angle_beta   90.00
_cell.angle_gamma   90.00
#
_symmetry.space_group_name_H-M   'P 1'
#
loop_
_entity.id
_entity.type
_entity.pdbx_description
1 polymer ?
#
loop_
_entity_poly.entity_id
_entity_poly.type
_entity_poly.pdbx_seq_one_letter_code
_entity_poly.pdbx_strand_id
1 'polypeptide(L)'
;MWTRSERPAARGRDRGFTLIEVIVAIGLLGVLLAAVLPQLVSGIRANDLARTNTQAKGLAQAEVERMRNLPFHVAPEAGDYIDVLDRYFRDLTTPTTPTSTTTCGSSERWTVPAATWTGYVAATAPRCGWEPSGALYRHVRTAAAGPSNPDLTGFVVVTHTRFLTNTTPATVVVPPTGYTSQVTGLATPPASQVAVTVTVFPTRGTSHTPVQSSTQIGRQDLVPSRMSSSVDVTAVEIGTGTVDQLPLTLSAGMVDLAASLSASSEARAALTSTLTGLGTGQQAGGAATSIQAPPDATAPAASQGSGQLDASGCALVCWGSTGTSAARVVATDALPHAGSPTTPLTAAVTDSSRGALALAGGAGASYRPSLDLALPLVRADTGTGVNAGVSPACAASDGSGSLRVAAGGWLRTTSPTDPSPTLVEACGTAQSAPISVLPTTFAPDGVLRVRLVRASVRCAVAGGAHAPSATYDYSAVVRRWSPGGYVTIATITPGSTASLADLDPQDMSLGTFGDLGDYVASWSSLTAADVARTQVAGAAALDLPGIVSILTQPVRSPTAASESVAFIDGQPAPTPVPPERPVELADPTSAVSLTVGSLACSAEDAR
;
A
#
# COMPACT_ATOMS: atom_id res chain seq x y z
N MET A 1 -23.68 6.78 -81.67
CA MET A 1 -23.82 6.09 -80.37
C MET A 1 -23.76 7.15 -79.29
N TRP A 2 -24.77 7.17 -78.42
CA TRP A 2 -25.42 8.38 -77.93
C TRP A 2 -24.62 9.25 -76.94
N THR A 3 -24.73 10.55 -77.18
CA THR A 3 -24.25 11.70 -76.42
C THR A 3 -25.26 12.20 -75.38
N ARG A 4 -24.73 12.82 -74.31
CA ARG A 4 -25.34 13.86 -73.44
C ARG A 4 -26.50 13.36 -72.55
N SER A 5 -26.74 13.91 -71.36
CA SER A 5 -26.67 15.31 -70.98
C SER A 5 -26.68 15.42 -69.45
N GLU A 6 -25.71 16.11 -68.86
CA GLU A 6 -26.00 16.92 -67.67
C GLU A 6 -27.07 17.95 -68.05
N ARG A 7 -28.08 18.17 -67.21
CA ARG A 7 -28.63 19.51 -66.98
C ARG A 7 -29.38 19.59 -65.64
N PRO A 8 -29.45 20.79 -65.06
CA PRO A 8 -29.50 21.02 -63.63
C PRO A 8 -30.87 21.54 -63.15
N ALA A 9 -30.94 21.65 -61.82
CA ALA A 9 -31.77 22.57 -61.06
C ALA A 9 -33.30 22.38 -61.15
N ALA A 10 -33.86 21.87 -60.05
CA ALA A 10 -35.14 22.36 -59.58
C ALA A 10 -35.02 22.69 -58.09
N ARG A 11 -34.86 23.98 -57.80
CA ARG A 11 -35.35 24.60 -56.55
C ARG A 11 -36.86 24.35 -56.50
N GLY A 12 -37.24 23.17 -56.04
CA GLY A 12 -38.61 22.80 -55.74
C GLY A 12 -38.93 23.31 -54.34
N ARG A 13 -39.29 24.60 -54.28
CA ARG A 13 -40.14 25.28 -53.28
C ARG A 13 -40.13 24.66 -51.88
N ASP A 14 -39.81 25.49 -50.89
CA ASP A 14 -40.39 25.38 -49.56
C ASP A 14 -41.93 25.34 -49.71
N ARG A 15 -42.46 24.13 -49.95
CA ARG A 15 -43.88 23.86 -49.92
C ARG A 15 -44.20 23.91 -48.44
N GLY A 16 -44.74 25.05 -48.01
CA GLY A 16 -45.37 25.14 -46.70
C GLY A 16 -46.30 23.94 -46.53
N PHE A 17 -46.20 23.28 -45.38
CA PHE A 17 -46.97 22.09 -45.08
C PHE A 17 -48.46 22.35 -45.32
N THR A 18 -49.13 21.43 -46.01
CA THR A 18 -50.57 21.55 -46.21
C THR A 18 -51.29 21.38 -44.87
N LEU A 19 -52.40 22.09 -44.65
CA LEU A 19 -53.15 22.02 -43.38
C LEU A 19 -53.44 20.56 -42.97
N ILE A 20 -53.77 19.71 -43.94
CA ILE A 20 -54.06 18.29 -43.70
C ILE A 20 -52.81 17.50 -43.27
N GLU A 21 -51.65 17.81 -43.81
CA GLU A 21 -50.38 17.19 -43.44
C GLU A 21 -49.96 17.58 -42.02
N VAL A 22 -50.22 18.83 -41.62
CA VAL A 22 -50.03 19.28 -40.22
C VAL A 22 -51.00 18.58 -39.27
N ILE A 23 -52.28 18.43 -39.64
CA ILE A 23 -53.27 17.72 -38.81
C ILE A 23 -52.91 16.23 -38.67
N VAL A 24 -52.49 15.58 -39.75
CA VAL A 24 -52.04 14.17 -39.71
C VAL A 24 -50.77 14.03 -38.88
N ALA A 25 -49.81 14.95 -39.02
CA ALA A 25 -48.59 14.95 -38.22
C ALA A 25 -48.89 15.13 -36.72
N ILE A 26 -49.80 16.04 -36.35
CA ILE A 26 -50.23 16.23 -34.96
C ILE A 26 -50.99 14.99 -34.45
N GLY A 27 -51.82 14.36 -35.28
CA GLY A 27 -52.51 13.11 -34.92
C GLY A 27 -51.56 11.95 -34.66
N LEU A 28 -50.59 11.73 -35.56
CA LEU A 28 -49.55 10.71 -35.41
C LEU A 28 -48.64 11.00 -34.21
N LEU A 29 -48.27 12.27 -34.00
CA LEU A 29 -47.52 12.70 -32.82
C LEU A 29 -48.33 12.44 -31.53
N GLY A 30 -49.64 12.70 -31.54
CA GLY A 30 -50.53 12.43 -30.41
C GLY A 30 -50.59 10.94 -30.07
N VAL A 31 -50.69 10.07 -31.06
CA VAL A 31 -50.66 8.61 -30.86
C VAL A 31 -49.29 8.13 -30.36
N LEU A 32 -48.19 8.67 -30.92
CA LEU A 32 -46.83 8.38 -30.48
C LEU A 32 -46.60 8.80 -29.02
N LEU A 33 -46.99 10.02 -28.65
CA LEU A 33 -46.88 10.50 -27.27
C LEU A 33 -47.76 9.67 -26.32
N ALA A 34 -48.97 9.29 -26.72
CA ALA A 34 -49.84 8.43 -25.93
C ALA A 34 -49.22 7.03 -25.71
N ALA A 35 -48.49 6.49 -26.69
CA ALA A 35 -47.78 5.21 -26.57
C ALA A 35 -46.53 5.29 -25.69
N VAL A 36 -45.83 6.44 -25.66
CA VAL A 36 -44.58 6.63 -24.90
C VAL A 36 -44.82 6.99 -23.43
N LEU A 37 -45.91 7.68 -23.10
CA LEU A 37 -46.21 8.10 -21.72
C LEU A 37 -46.21 6.94 -20.69
N PRO A 38 -46.84 5.77 -20.95
CA PRO A 38 -46.78 4.64 -20.02
C PRO A 38 -45.36 4.11 -19.81
N GLN A 39 -44.51 4.13 -20.85
CA GLN A 39 -43.11 3.72 -20.75
C GLN A 39 -42.29 4.70 -19.91
N LEU A 40 -42.54 6.01 -20.04
CA LEU A 40 -41.90 7.04 -19.22
C LEU A 40 -42.27 6.88 -17.72
N VAL A 41 -43.55 6.66 -17.42
CA VAL A 41 -44.00 6.43 -16.04
C VAL A 41 -43.41 5.14 -15.46
N SER A 42 -43.33 4.08 -16.27
CA SER A 42 -42.67 2.82 -15.88
C SER A 42 -41.17 3.03 -15.61
N GLY A 43 -40.47 3.79 -16.46
CA GLY A 43 -39.06 4.14 -16.28
C GLY A 43 -38.79 4.96 -15.00
N ILE A 44 -39.65 5.93 -14.69
CA ILE A 44 -39.55 6.72 -13.45
C ILE A 44 -39.72 5.82 -12.22
N ARG A 45 -40.72 4.91 -12.22
CA ARG A 45 -40.93 3.95 -11.13
C ARG A 45 -39.77 2.96 -10.99
N ALA A 46 -39.21 2.51 -12.12
CA ALA A 46 -38.05 1.61 -12.12
C ALA A 46 -36.79 2.28 -11.55
N ASN A 47 -36.55 3.56 -11.88
CA ASN A 47 -35.44 4.33 -11.32
C ASN A 47 -35.61 4.60 -9.82
N ASP A 48 -36.83 4.92 -9.36
CA ASP A 48 -37.11 5.09 -7.93
C ASP A 48 -36.91 3.79 -7.15
N LEU A 49 -37.34 2.65 -7.72
CA LEU A 49 -37.10 1.32 -7.17
C LEU A 49 -35.61 0.98 -7.10
N ALA A 50 -34.86 1.21 -8.18
CA ALA A 50 -33.43 0.95 -8.24
C ALA A 50 -32.66 1.81 -7.23
N ARG A 51 -33.03 3.09 -7.09
CA ARG A 51 -32.47 4.00 -6.09
C ARG A 51 -32.73 3.52 -4.67
N THR A 52 -33.99 3.18 -4.36
CA THR A 52 -34.40 2.70 -3.03
C THR A 52 -33.68 1.39 -2.65
N ASN A 53 -33.55 0.46 -3.60
CA ASN A 53 -32.84 -0.80 -3.39
C ASN A 53 -31.33 -0.60 -3.16
N THR A 54 -30.69 0.30 -3.91
CA THR A 54 -29.27 0.62 -3.72
C THR A 54 -29.02 1.27 -2.37
N GLN A 55 -29.89 2.21 -1.96
CA GLN A 55 -29.81 2.84 -0.64
C GLN A 55 -30.02 1.82 0.49
N ALA A 56 -31.02 0.94 0.37
CA ALA A 56 -31.27 -0.10 1.36
C ALA A 56 -30.09 -1.08 1.49
N LYS A 57 -29.45 -1.47 0.38
CA LYS A 57 -28.21 -2.30 0.40
C LYS A 57 -27.05 -1.56 1.08
N GLY A 58 -26.85 -0.28 0.75
CA GLY A 58 -25.83 0.56 1.38
C GLY A 58 -26.03 0.68 2.90
N LEU A 59 -27.28 0.88 3.34
CA LEU A 59 -27.62 0.90 4.77
C LEU A 59 -27.40 -0.45 5.46
N ALA A 60 -27.75 -1.56 4.81
CA ALA A 60 -27.53 -2.89 5.35
C ALA A 60 -26.02 -3.18 5.52
N GLN A 61 -25.20 -2.80 4.54
CA GLN A 61 -23.75 -2.95 4.60
C GLN A 61 -23.14 -2.04 5.67
N ALA A 62 -23.55 -0.77 5.73
CA ALA A 62 -23.08 0.17 6.73
C ALA A 62 -23.39 -0.29 8.16
N GLU A 63 -24.56 -0.90 8.39
CA GLU A 63 -24.91 -1.44 9.70
C GLU A 63 -24.03 -2.65 10.07
N VAL A 64 -23.72 -3.53 9.12
CA VAL A 64 -22.79 -4.64 9.34
C VAL A 64 -21.39 -4.12 9.68
N GLU A 65 -20.86 -3.15 8.93
CA GLU A 65 -19.54 -2.57 9.22
C GLU A 65 -19.52 -1.81 10.55
N ARG A 66 -20.62 -1.14 10.90
CA ARG A 66 -20.79 -0.53 12.23
C ARG A 66 -20.70 -1.57 13.35
N MET A 67 -21.25 -2.76 13.16
CA MET A 67 -21.13 -3.84 14.13
C MET A 67 -19.71 -4.43 14.18
N ARG A 68 -19.04 -4.58 13.03
CA ARG A 68 -17.66 -5.10 12.96
C ARG A 68 -16.62 -4.15 13.57
N ASN A 69 -16.90 -2.85 13.57
CA ASN A 69 -16.05 -1.83 14.19
C ASN A 69 -16.21 -1.73 15.72
N LEU A 70 -17.08 -2.52 16.34
CA LEU A 70 -17.21 -2.58 17.79
C LEU A 70 -16.47 -3.81 18.33
N PRO A 71 -15.85 -3.72 19.52
CA PRO A 71 -15.37 -4.89 20.23
C PRO A 71 -16.48 -5.92 20.40
N PHE A 72 -16.16 -7.22 20.30
CA PHE A 72 -17.18 -8.28 20.44
C PHE A 72 -17.84 -8.25 21.82
N HIS A 73 -17.03 -8.18 22.87
CA HIS A 73 -17.50 -8.06 24.25
C HIS A 73 -16.44 -7.37 25.11
N VAL A 74 -16.85 -6.41 25.94
CA VAL A 74 -16.03 -5.80 27.00
C VAL A 74 -16.76 -6.03 28.32
N ALA A 75 -16.04 -6.53 29.33
CA ALA A 75 -16.64 -6.74 30.64
C ALA A 75 -17.01 -5.37 31.26
N PRO A 76 -18.19 -5.22 31.90
CA PRO A 76 -18.61 -3.93 32.49
C PRO A 76 -17.62 -3.34 33.50
N GLU A 77 -16.80 -4.18 34.13
CA GLU A 77 -15.73 -3.77 35.06
C GLU A 77 -14.52 -3.09 34.39
N ALA A 78 -14.36 -3.23 33.08
CA ALA A 78 -13.27 -2.61 32.32
C ALA A 78 -13.54 -1.14 31.96
N GLY A 79 -14.75 -0.60 32.20
CA GLY A 79 -15.15 0.79 31.92
C GLY A 79 -16.34 0.90 30.97
N ASP A 80 -16.78 2.14 30.68
CA ASP A 80 -17.94 2.47 29.81
C ASP A 80 -17.62 2.29 28.31
N TYR A 81 -17.11 1.12 27.93
CA TYR A 81 -16.87 0.78 26.54
C TYR A 81 -18.13 0.16 25.92
N ILE A 82 -18.61 0.73 24.82
CA ILE A 82 -19.76 0.17 24.09
C ILE A 82 -19.28 -0.97 23.20
N ASP A 83 -19.74 -2.18 23.47
CA ASP A 83 -19.45 -3.38 22.66
C ASP A 83 -20.63 -3.77 21.72
N VAL A 84 -20.46 -4.85 20.95
CA VAL A 84 -21.52 -5.38 20.06
C VAL A 84 -22.75 -5.83 20.87
N LEU A 85 -22.56 -6.48 22.00
CA LEU A 85 -23.64 -7.08 22.80
C LEU A 85 -24.43 -6.01 23.55
N ASP A 86 -23.80 -4.96 24.06
CA ASP A 86 -24.46 -3.82 24.70
C ASP A 86 -25.46 -3.14 23.78
N ARG A 87 -25.12 -3.05 22.49
CA ARG A 87 -25.97 -2.39 21.50
C ARG A 87 -26.97 -3.34 20.86
N TYR A 88 -26.58 -4.57 20.55
CA TYR A 88 -27.35 -5.48 19.69
C TYR A 88 -27.84 -6.77 20.38
N PHE A 89 -27.44 -7.03 21.63
CA PHE A 89 -27.95 -8.14 22.46
C PHE A 89 -27.84 -7.81 23.95
N ARG A 90 -28.59 -6.80 24.40
CA ARG A 90 -28.38 -6.18 25.72
C ARG A 90 -28.82 -7.07 26.89
N ASP A 91 -29.98 -7.70 26.76
CA ASP A 91 -30.63 -8.45 27.84
C ASP A 91 -31.70 -9.40 27.29
N LEU A 92 -32.43 -10.06 28.21
CA LEU A 92 -33.56 -10.93 27.88
C LEU A 92 -34.93 -10.26 28.01
N THR A 93 -35.00 -8.92 28.04
CA THR A 93 -36.27 -8.21 28.15
C THR A 93 -37.07 -8.38 26.86
N THR A 94 -38.32 -8.81 26.99
CA THR A 94 -39.21 -8.98 25.84
C THR A 94 -39.72 -7.62 25.35
N PRO A 95 -39.95 -7.44 24.05
CA PRO A 95 -40.51 -6.20 23.51
C PRO A 95 -41.83 -5.81 24.22
N THR A 96 -42.02 -4.51 24.48
CA THR A 96 -43.19 -3.99 25.23
C THR A 96 -44.50 -4.02 24.46
N THR A 97 -44.46 -4.25 23.15
CA THR A 97 -45.66 -4.48 22.33
C THR A 97 -45.85 -5.99 22.15
N PRO A 98 -47.00 -6.57 22.53
CA PRO A 98 -47.15 -8.02 22.54
C PRO A 98 -47.03 -8.59 21.12
N THR A 99 -46.10 -9.52 20.94
CA THR A 99 -45.87 -10.36 19.76
C THR A 99 -47.02 -11.33 19.46
N SER A 100 -48.19 -11.21 20.11
CA SER A 100 -49.28 -12.18 19.96
C SER A 100 -50.23 -11.90 18.79
N THR A 101 -50.02 -10.83 18.03
CA THR A 101 -50.63 -10.66 16.69
C THR A 101 -49.61 -10.00 15.78
N THR A 102 -48.46 -10.63 15.53
CA THR A 102 -47.47 -10.13 14.57
C THR A 102 -48.13 -10.11 13.18
N THR A 103 -48.77 -8.99 12.83
CA THR A 103 -49.24 -8.72 11.49
C THR A 103 -47.98 -8.46 10.68
N CYS A 104 -47.27 -9.52 10.29
CA CYS A 104 -46.00 -9.41 9.58
C CYS A 104 -46.15 -8.82 8.18
N GLY A 105 -47.39 -8.56 7.75
CA GLY A 105 -47.72 -8.24 6.38
C GLY A 105 -47.73 -9.49 5.51
N SER A 106 -48.25 -9.36 4.29
CA SER A 106 -48.07 -10.36 3.23
C SER A 106 -46.77 -10.05 2.46
N SER A 107 -46.32 -10.96 1.60
CA SER A 107 -45.17 -10.75 0.70
C SER A 107 -45.29 -9.48 -0.17
N GLU A 108 -46.50 -8.96 -0.35
CA GLU A 108 -46.80 -7.76 -1.14
C GLU A 108 -46.86 -6.47 -0.30
N ARG A 109 -47.05 -6.57 1.03
CA ARG A 109 -47.16 -5.40 1.92
C ARG A 109 -46.67 -5.74 3.33
N TRP A 110 -45.37 -5.58 3.55
CA TRP A 110 -44.73 -5.80 4.85
C TRP A 110 -45.14 -4.73 5.87
N THR A 111 -45.41 -5.14 7.11
CA THR A 111 -45.60 -4.19 8.21
C THR A 111 -44.25 -3.68 8.65
N VAL A 112 -44.09 -2.35 8.66
CA VAL A 112 -42.85 -1.69 9.06
C VAL A 112 -42.65 -1.88 10.57
N PRO A 113 -41.52 -2.48 11.02
CA PRO A 113 -41.24 -2.67 12.44
C PRO A 113 -41.12 -1.34 13.20
N ALA A 114 -41.72 -1.26 14.38
CA ALA A 114 -41.63 -0.08 15.25
C ALA A 114 -40.43 -0.18 16.20
N ALA A 115 -39.93 0.95 16.71
CA ALA A 115 -38.81 0.96 17.66
C ALA A 115 -39.09 0.13 18.93
N THR A 116 -40.35 0.08 19.36
CA THR A 116 -40.84 -0.72 20.51
C THR A 116 -40.80 -2.24 20.27
N TRP A 117 -40.43 -2.69 19.08
CA TRP A 117 -40.21 -4.11 18.76
C TRP A 117 -38.81 -4.59 19.18
N THR A 118 -37.93 -3.68 19.61
CA THR A 118 -36.62 -4.01 20.15
C THR A 118 -36.76 -4.85 21.42
N GLY A 119 -35.97 -5.92 21.52
CA GLY A 119 -35.94 -6.81 22.68
C GLY A 119 -35.69 -8.27 22.29
N TYR A 120 -35.65 -9.12 23.30
CA TYR A 120 -35.40 -10.55 23.17
C TYR A 120 -36.63 -11.31 22.67
N VAL A 121 -36.41 -12.18 21.70
CA VAL A 121 -37.40 -13.07 21.10
C VAL A 121 -36.98 -14.50 21.37
N ALA A 122 -37.69 -15.16 22.28
CA ALA A 122 -37.45 -16.56 22.63
C ALA A 122 -37.63 -17.49 21.41
N ALA A 123 -36.98 -18.65 21.43
CA ALA A 123 -37.04 -19.61 20.32
C ALA A 123 -38.48 -20.05 19.96
N THR A 124 -39.38 -20.10 20.94
CA THR A 124 -40.78 -20.50 20.77
C THR A 124 -41.74 -19.32 20.56
N ALA A 125 -41.25 -18.07 20.57
CA ALA A 125 -42.10 -16.89 20.42
C ALA A 125 -42.60 -16.73 18.96
N PRO A 126 -43.80 -16.14 18.77
CA PRO A 126 -44.29 -15.78 17.43
C PRO A 126 -43.30 -14.83 16.73
N ARG A 127 -43.03 -15.09 15.45
CA ARG A 127 -42.03 -14.38 14.63
C ARG A 127 -42.53 -14.16 13.21
N CYS A 128 -41.92 -13.22 12.51
CA CYS A 128 -42.18 -13.06 11.09
C CYS A 128 -41.34 -14.02 10.23
N GLY A 129 -41.85 -14.35 9.04
CA GLY A 129 -41.18 -15.29 8.13
C GLY A 129 -39.82 -14.82 7.59
N TRP A 130 -39.53 -13.52 7.67
CA TRP A 130 -38.21 -12.95 7.34
C TRP A 130 -37.21 -13.01 8.50
N GLU A 131 -37.66 -13.33 9.70
CA GLU A 131 -36.79 -13.43 10.88
C GLU A 131 -36.10 -14.79 10.92
N PRO A 132 -34.83 -14.85 11.33
CA PRO A 132 -34.13 -16.11 11.48
C PRO A 132 -34.77 -16.98 12.57
N SER A 133 -34.60 -18.30 12.46
CA SER A 133 -35.04 -19.27 13.47
C SER A 133 -34.14 -19.24 14.72
N GLY A 134 -34.69 -19.73 15.85
CA GLY A 134 -34.00 -19.80 17.14
C GLY A 134 -34.26 -18.60 18.05
N ALA A 135 -33.59 -18.58 19.20
CA ALA A 135 -33.59 -17.43 20.10
C ALA A 135 -32.74 -16.30 19.50
N LEU A 136 -33.23 -15.07 19.56
CA LEU A 136 -32.55 -13.89 19.02
C LEU A 136 -32.87 -12.63 19.83
N TYR A 137 -32.05 -11.61 19.66
CA TYR A 137 -32.36 -10.26 20.08
C TYR A 137 -32.66 -9.40 18.84
N ARG A 138 -33.78 -8.67 18.87
CA ARG A 138 -34.19 -7.75 17.81
C ARG A 138 -33.78 -6.33 18.21
N HIS A 139 -33.07 -5.62 17.35
CA HIS A 139 -32.75 -4.22 17.52
C HIS A 139 -33.32 -3.41 16.34
N VAL A 140 -34.26 -2.50 16.62
CA VAL A 140 -34.96 -1.72 15.57
C VAL A 140 -34.55 -0.26 15.61
N ARG A 141 -33.99 0.23 14.50
CA ARG A 141 -33.62 1.63 14.30
C ARG A 141 -34.57 2.28 13.32
N THR A 142 -35.12 3.43 13.72
CA THR A 142 -36.01 4.26 12.89
C THR A 142 -35.49 5.70 12.91
N ALA A 143 -35.91 6.53 11.95
CA ALA A 143 -35.55 7.95 11.94
C ALA A 143 -35.98 8.72 13.21
N ALA A 144 -37.01 8.24 13.90
CA ALA A 144 -37.60 8.87 15.08
C ALA A 144 -37.17 8.22 16.43
N ALA A 145 -36.30 7.19 16.40
CA ALA A 145 -35.85 6.51 17.62
C ALA A 145 -34.54 7.12 18.16
N GLY A 146 -34.57 7.66 19.38
CA GLY A 146 -33.38 8.22 20.03
C GLY A 146 -32.98 9.60 19.48
N PRO A 147 -31.69 10.01 19.50
CA PRO A 147 -31.25 11.19 18.78
C PRO A 147 -31.63 11.01 17.30
N SER A 148 -32.39 11.96 16.75
CA SER A 148 -32.93 11.88 15.39
C SER A 148 -31.86 11.43 14.42
N ASN A 149 -32.10 10.33 13.70
CA ASN A 149 -31.17 9.84 12.70
C ASN A 149 -31.71 10.18 11.30
N PRO A 150 -31.38 11.37 10.75
CA PRO A 150 -31.92 11.81 9.48
C PRO A 150 -31.55 10.88 8.33
N ASP A 151 -30.45 10.12 8.44
CA ASP A 151 -29.99 9.17 7.44
C ASP A 151 -30.93 7.97 7.25
N LEU A 152 -31.83 7.72 8.21
CA LEU A 152 -32.86 6.68 8.14
C LEU A 152 -34.20 7.22 7.63
N THR A 153 -34.27 8.47 7.15
CA THR A 153 -35.51 9.04 6.63
C THR A 153 -35.99 8.22 5.42
N GLY A 154 -37.12 7.52 5.57
CA GLY A 154 -37.64 6.64 4.53
C GLY A 154 -37.26 5.17 4.69
N PHE A 155 -36.49 4.80 5.71
CA PHE A 155 -36.06 3.42 5.97
C PHE A 155 -36.19 3.02 7.45
N VAL A 156 -36.35 1.73 7.70
CA VAL A 156 -36.23 1.13 9.03
C VAL A 156 -35.22 -0.01 8.96
N VAL A 157 -34.26 -0.04 9.89
CA VAL A 157 -33.23 -1.08 9.96
C VAL A 157 -33.53 -1.96 11.15
N VAL A 158 -33.63 -3.27 10.92
CA VAL A 158 -33.78 -4.27 11.96
C VAL A 158 -32.55 -5.16 11.96
N THR A 159 -31.88 -5.25 13.10
CA THR A 159 -30.76 -6.15 13.31
C THR A 159 -31.21 -7.28 14.23
N HIS A 160 -31.04 -8.51 13.78
CA HIS A 160 -31.18 -9.70 14.63
C HIS A 160 -29.81 -10.23 14.99
N THR A 161 -29.61 -10.48 16.29
CA THR A 161 -28.38 -11.07 16.81
C THR A 161 -28.72 -12.37 17.52
N ARG A 162 -28.00 -13.45 17.23
CA ARG A 162 -28.18 -14.77 17.87
C ARG A 162 -26.83 -15.41 18.18
N PHE A 163 -26.66 -15.96 19.37
CA PHE A 163 -25.43 -16.67 19.73
C PHE A 163 -25.32 -17.99 18.96
N LEU A 164 -24.11 -18.33 18.54
CA LEU A 164 -23.80 -19.54 17.77
C LEU A 164 -22.72 -20.37 18.47
N THR A 165 -22.83 -21.70 18.37
CA THR A 165 -21.73 -22.60 18.72
C THR A 165 -20.58 -22.44 17.73
N ASN A 166 -19.35 -22.74 18.18
CA ASN A 166 -18.13 -22.78 17.36
C ASN A 166 -17.98 -24.10 16.57
N THR A 167 -19.04 -24.91 16.47
CA THR A 167 -19.05 -26.20 15.77
C THR A 167 -19.42 -26.01 14.31
N THR A 168 -19.04 -26.97 13.44
CA THR A 168 -19.45 -26.98 12.03
C THR A 168 -20.43 -28.14 11.79
N PRO A 169 -21.72 -27.89 11.46
CA PRO A 169 -22.36 -26.58 11.32
C PRO A 169 -22.65 -25.88 12.66
N ALA A 170 -22.71 -24.55 12.63
CA ALA A 170 -22.99 -23.74 13.80
C ALA A 170 -24.46 -23.86 14.22
N THR A 171 -24.72 -23.98 15.53
CA THR A 171 -26.06 -24.13 16.10
C THR A 171 -26.39 -22.96 17.01
N VAL A 172 -27.68 -22.60 17.11
CA VAL A 172 -28.11 -21.45 17.92
C VAL A 172 -28.04 -21.79 19.41
N VAL A 173 -27.35 -20.93 20.17
CA VAL A 173 -27.22 -21.04 21.64
C VAL A 173 -28.25 -20.14 22.30
N VAL A 174 -29.00 -20.70 23.24
CA VAL A 174 -29.95 -19.94 24.07
C VAL A 174 -29.20 -19.34 25.26
N PRO A 175 -29.28 -18.02 25.51
CA PRO A 175 -28.65 -17.41 26.67
C PRO A 175 -29.18 -17.99 28.00
N PRO A 176 -28.36 -18.03 29.06
CA PRO A 176 -28.81 -18.44 30.38
C PRO A 176 -29.84 -17.44 30.93
N THR A 177 -30.72 -17.92 31.80
CA THR A 177 -31.74 -17.09 32.45
C THR A 177 -31.08 -15.92 33.20
N GLY A 178 -31.61 -14.71 33.00
CA GLY A 178 -31.08 -13.50 33.64
C GLY A 178 -29.87 -12.87 32.93
N TYR A 179 -29.45 -13.37 31.76
CA TYR A 179 -28.40 -12.74 30.97
C TYR A 179 -28.66 -11.25 30.72
N THR A 180 -27.64 -10.44 30.97
CA THR A 180 -27.60 -9.03 30.59
C THR A 180 -26.15 -8.60 30.41
N SER A 181 -25.84 -7.93 29.30
CA SER A 181 -24.49 -7.42 29.03
C SER A 181 -24.08 -6.28 29.98
N GLN A 182 -25.03 -5.75 30.77
CA GLN A 182 -24.86 -4.52 31.54
C GLN A 182 -24.43 -4.74 33.00
N VAL A 183 -24.38 -6.00 33.47
CA VAL A 183 -24.11 -6.31 34.88
C VAL A 183 -22.95 -7.29 35.00
N THR A 184 -21.94 -6.93 35.79
CA THR A 184 -20.80 -7.79 36.10
C THR A 184 -21.26 -9.14 36.67
N GLY A 185 -20.71 -10.24 36.14
CA GLY A 185 -21.11 -11.61 36.49
C GLY A 185 -22.32 -12.16 35.71
N LEU A 186 -23.10 -11.31 35.04
CA LEU A 186 -24.19 -11.71 34.13
C LEU A 186 -23.90 -11.37 32.66
N ALA A 187 -22.87 -10.55 32.40
CA ALA A 187 -22.47 -10.06 31.10
C ALA A 187 -21.64 -11.05 30.27
N THR A 188 -21.21 -12.17 30.85
CA THR A 188 -20.42 -13.18 30.13
C THR A 188 -21.21 -13.73 28.95
N PRO A 189 -20.71 -13.58 27.70
CA PRO A 189 -21.44 -14.01 26.53
C PRO A 189 -21.64 -15.52 26.52
N PRO A 190 -22.85 -16.02 26.18
CA PRO A 190 -23.13 -17.46 26.09
C PRO A 190 -22.29 -18.21 25.04
N ALA A 191 -21.76 -17.49 24.05
CA ALA A 191 -20.87 -18.03 23.04
C ALA A 191 -19.90 -16.96 22.53
N SER A 192 -18.75 -17.38 21.99
CA SER A 192 -17.74 -16.51 21.38
C SER A 192 -18.06 -16.09 19.95
N GLN A 193 -19.29 -16.32 19.49
CA GLN A 193 -19.72 -16.00 18.13
C GLN A 193 -21.20 -15.66 18.10
N VAL A 194 -21.58 -14.68 17.27
CA VAL A 194 -22.96 -14.34 16.98
C VAL A 194 -23.23 -14.36 15.48
N ALA A 195 -24.38 -14.86 15.06
CA ALA A 195 -24.93 -14.56 13.75
C ALA A 195 -25.69 -13.24 13.81
N VAL A 196 -25.49 -12.44 12.77
CA VAL A 196 -26.11 -11.13 12.60
C VAL A 196 -26.88 -11.15 11.29
N THR A 197 -28.15 -10.78 11.35
CA THR A 197 -28.99 -10.59 10.17
C THR A 197 -29.55 -9.18 10.20
N VAL A 198 -29.17 -8.36 9.21
CA VAL A 198 -29.67 -7.00 9.04
C VAL A 198 -30.72 -6.98 7.95
N THR A 199 -31.91 -6.47 8.28
CA THR A 199 -33.04 -6.33 7.38
C THR A 199 -33.45 -4.86 7.28
N VAL A 200 -33.44 -4.31 6.07
CA VAL A 200 -33.79 -2.91 5.81
C VAL A 200 -35.15 -2.83 5.10
N PHE A 201 -36.10 -2.15 5.74
CA PHE A 201 -37.45 -1.94 5.24
C PHE A 201 -37.58 -0.54 4.63
N PRO A 202 -37.84 -0.41 3.33
CA PRO A 202 -38.26 0.87 2.75
C PRO A 202 -39.67 1.22 3.24
N THR A 203 -39.82 2.44 3.75
CA THR A 203 -41.10 2.97 4.26
C THR A 203 -41.78 3.93 3.28
N ARG A 204 -41.11 4.23 2.16
CA ARG A 204 -41.58 5.08 1.06
C ARG A 204 -41.38 4.33 -0.27
N GLY A 205 -42.21 4.64 -1.27
CA GLY A 205 -42.13 4.04 -2.61
C GLY A 205 -43.11 2.86 -2.81
N THR A 206 -43.18 2.35 -4.05
CA THR A 206 -44.12 1.29 -4.46
C THR A 206 -43.59 -0.13 -4.21
N SER A 207 -42.35 -0.29 -3.75
CA SER A 207 -41.80 -1.58 -3.36
C SER A 207 -41.60 -1.65 -1.86
N HIS A 208 -42.16 -2.69 -1.26
CA HIS A 208 -42.05 -2.97 0.17
C HIS A 208 -41.09 -4.11 0.46
N THR A 209 -40.40 -4.67 -0.55
CA THR A 209 -39.52 -5.83 -0.35
C THR A 209 -38.30 -5.46 0.49
N PRO A 210 -38.08 -6.09 1.65
CA PRO A 210 -36.93 -5.79 2.48
C PRO A 210 -35.63 -6.31 1.87
N VAL A 211 -34.53 -5.60 2.11
CA VAL A 211 -33.18 -6.07 1.78
C VAL A 211 -32.60 -6.73 3.02
N GLN A 212 -32.10 -7.96 2.88
CA GLN A 212 -31.51 -8.72 3.98
C GLN A 212 -30.04 -9.03 3.69
N SER A 213 -29.19 -8.79 4.68
CA SER A 213 -27.78 -9.18 4.71
C SER A 213 -27.53 -10.02 5.96
N SER A 214 -26.72 -11.06 5.86
CA SER A 214 -26.37 -11.91 7.01
C SER A 214 -24.87 -12.15 7.07
N THR A 215 -24.32 -12.12 8.28
CA THR A 215 -22.92 -12.38 8.56
C THR A 215 -22.76 -13.04 9.93
N GLN A 216 -21.55 -13.45 10.29
CA GLN A 216 -21.21 -13.91 11.62
C GLN A 216 -20.07 -13.05 12.18
N ILE A 217 -20.18 -12.65 13.44
CA ILE A 217 -19.17 -11.88 14.15
C ILE A 217 -18.67 -12.75 15.30
N GLY A 218 -17.37 -13.05 15.28
CA GLY A 218 -16.70 -13.80 16.34
C GLY A 218 -15.96 -12.87 17.30
N ARG A 219 -15.74 -13.35 18.52
CA ARG A 219 -14.76 -12.78 19.43
C ARG A 219 -13.39 -12.92 18.80
N GLN A 220 -12.76 -11.79 18.51
CA GLN A 220 -11.34 -11.76 18.15
C GLN A 220 -10.56 -11.64 19.45
N ASP A 221 -10.05 -12.76 19.96
CA ASP A 221 -9.03 -12.69 21.00
C ASP A 221 -7.79 -12.08 20.35
N LEU A 222 -7.34 -10.93 20.86
CA LEU A 222 -6.00 -10.41 20.58
C LEU A 222 -5.01 -11.37 21.23
N VAL A 223 -4.77 -12.51 20.58
CA VAL A 223 -3.75 -13.45 21.01
C VAL A 223 -2.42 -12.74 20.78
N PRO A 224 -1.61 -12.51 21.83
CA PRO A 224 -0.29 -11.93 21.65
C PRO A 224 0.49 -12.78 20.64
N SER A 225 1.29 -12.14 19.77
CA SER A 225 2.21 -12.88 18.89
C SER A 225 3.09 -13.75 19.77
N ARG A 226 3.00 -15.07 19.56
CA ARG A 226 3.89 -16.02 20.22
C ARG A 226 5.27 -15.98 19.59
N MET A 227 5.36 -15.59 18.32
CA MET A 227 6.61 -15.30 17.63
C MET A 227 6.34 -14.43 16.43
N SER A 228 7.32 -13.60 16.07
CA SER A 228 7.33 -12.84 14.84
C SER A 228 8.76 -12.67 14.33
N SER A 229 8.92 -12.59 13.03
CA SER A 229 10.20 -12.37 12.39
C SER A 229 9.97 -11.55 11.13
N SER A 230 10.75 -10.49 10.94
CA SER A 230 10.70 -9.69 9.72
C SER A 230 12.08 -9.31 9.24
N VAL A 231 12.21 -9.12 7.93
CA VAL A 231 13.39 -8.50 7.34
C VAL A 231 12.96 -7.63 6.17
N ASP A 232 13.49 -6.41 6.16
CA ASP A 232 13.28 -5.41 5.12
C ASP A 232 14.64 -4.98 4.59
N VAL A 233 14.85 -5.10 3.28
CA VAL A 233 16.13 -4.78 2.64
C VAL A 233 15.87 -3.95 1.41
N THR A 234 16.57 -2.82 1.28
CA THR A 234 16.66 -2.01 0.06
C THR A 234 18.12 -1.72 -0.24
N ALA A 235 18.64 -2.25 -1.35
CA ALA A 235 20.04 -2.11 -1.69
C ALA A 235 20.39 -0.70 -2.20
N VAL A 236 19.56 -0.12 -3.07
CA VAL A 236 19.76 1.23 -3.64
C VAL A 236 18.42 1.93 -3.78
N GLU A 237 18.36 3.19 -3.36
CA GLU A 237 17.24 4.10 -3.57
C GLU A 237 17.76 5.44 -4.11
N ILE A 238 17.11 5.94 -5.17
CA ILE A 238 17.48 7.17 -5.86
C ILE A 238 16.22 8.02 -6.04
N GLY A 239 16.33 9.32 -5.76
CA GLY A 239 15.27 10.30 -5.95
C GLY A 239 15.77 11.54 -6.69
N THR A 240 14.91 12.15 -7.48
CA THR A 240 15.10 13.50 -8.06
C THR A 240 13.75 14.09 -8.47
N GLY A 241 13.70 15.35 -8.90
CA GLY A 241 12.56 15.95 -9.56
C GLY A 241 12.67 15.87 -11.09
N THR A 242 11.56 15.79 -11.82
CA THR A 242 11.53 15.95 -13.29
C THR A 242 11.52 17.42 -13.71
N VAL A 243 11.60 17.71 -15.01
CA VAL A 243 11.47 19.08 -15.56
C VAL A 243 10.19 19.80 -15.11
N ASP A 244 9.12 19.06 -14.79
CA ASP A 244 7.86 19.58 -14.28
C ASP A 244 7.82 19.65 -12.74
N GLN A 245 8.98 19.51 -12.07
CA GLN A 245 9.16 19.49 -10.62
C GLN A 245 8.40 18.35 -9.92
N LEU A 246 8.07 17.28 -10.65
CA LEU A 246 7.41 16.12 -10.07
C LEU A 246 8.45 15.16 -9.47
N PRO A 247 8.19 14.58 -8.29
CA PRO A 247 9.11 13.63 -7.69
C PRO A 247 9.21 12.36 -8.54
N LEU A 248 10.44 11.90 -8.74
CA LEU A 248 10.81 10.69 -9.46
C LEU A 248 11.67 9.83 -8.54
N THR A 249 11.28 8.57 -8.35
CA THR A 249 12.01 7.62 -7.51
C THR A 249 12.38 6.36 -8.28
N LEU A 250 13.50 5.76 -7.91
CA LEU A 250 13.99 4.48 -8.40
C LEU A 250 14.60 3.70 -7.22
N SER A 251 14.03 2.55 -6.92
CA SER A 251 14.54 1.63 -5.90
C SER A 251 14.92 0.31 -6.56
N ALA A 252 16.01 -0.31 -6.08
CA ALA A 252 16.52 -1.56 -6.63
C ALA A 252 17.01 -2.51 -5.52
N GLY A 253 16.77 -3.81 -5.72
CA GLY A 253 17.09 -4.87 -4.77
C GLY A 253 16.26 -4.73 -3.50
N MET A 254 14.97 -5.03 -3.58
CA MET A 254 14.05 -4.96 -2.44
C MET A 254 13.58 -6.36 -2.03
N VAL A 255 13.67 -6.65 -0.73
CA VAL A 255 13.20 -7.89 -0.11
C VAL A 255 12.47 -7.55 1.18
N ASP A 256 11.18 -7.84 1.25
CA ASP A 256 10.34 -7.79 2.46
C ASP A 256 9.86 -9.21 2.76
N LEU A 257 10.30 -9.75 3.89
CA LEU A 257 9.80 -11.01 4.42
C LEU A 257 9.19 -10.75 5.79
N ALA A 258 8.06 -11.38 6.05
CA ALA A 258 7.50 -11.42 7.40
C ALA A 258 6.92 -12.80 7.71
N ALA A 259 7.08 -13.23 8.95
CA ALA A 259 6.55 -14.46 9.49
C ALA A 259 5.98 -14.17 10.89
N SER A 260 4.83 -14.74 11.21
CA SER A 260 4.23 -14.58 12.53
C SER A 260 3.44 -15.81 12.95
N LEU A 261 3.42 -16.07 14.26
CA LEU A 261 2.54 -17.04 14.89
C LEU A 261 1.81 -16.33 16.02
N SER A 262 0.49 -16.24 15.92
CA SER A 262 -0.38 -15.78 16.99
C SER A 262 -1.44 -16.85 17.27
N ALA A 263 -2.69 -16.63 16.83
CA ALA A 263 -3.70 -17.67 16.70
C ALA A 263 -3.53 -18.48 15.40
N SER A 264 -3.00 -17.85 14.35
CA SER A 264 -2.65 -18.45 13.05
C SER A 264 -1.13 -18.37 12.83
N SER A 265 -0.63 -19.27 11.99
CA SER A 265 0.75 -19.27 11.47
C SER A 265 0.72 -18.68 10.07
N GLU A 266 1.49 -17.62 9.83
CA GLU A 266 1.49 -16.88 8.57
C GLU A 266 2.91 -16.54 8.16
N ALA A 267 3.20 -16.65 6.86
CA ALA A 267 4.48 -16.24 6.28
C ALA A 267 4.24 -15.59 4.92
N ARG A 268 4.94 -14.48 4.66
CA ARG A 268 4.90 -13.75 3.39
C ARG A 268 6.31 -13.44 2.92
N ALA A 269 6.46 -13.41 1.60
CA ALA A 269 7.67 -12.96 0.95
C ALA A 269 7.29 -12.09 -0.25
N ALA A 270 7.83 -10.88 -0.29
CA ALA A 270 7.75 -9.94 -1.40
C ALA A 270 9.17 -9.60 -1.86
N LEU A 271 9.49 -9.99 -3.10
CA LEU A 271 10.77 -9.76 -3.75
C LEU A 271 10.53 -8.82 -4.92
N THR A 272 11.22 -7.69 -4.98
CA THR A 272 11.10 -6.74 -6.09
C THR A 272 12.49 -6.31 -6.54
N SER A 273 12.86 -6.64 -7.78
CA SER A 273 14.19 -6.31 -8.31
C SER A 273 14.36 -4.81 -8.53
N THR A 274 13.37 -4.16 -9.13
CA THR A 274 13.34 -2.71 -9.36
C THR A 274 11.92 -2.19 -9.30
N LEU A 275 11.75 -0.98 -8.77
CA LEU A 275 10.50 -0.23 -8.77
C LEU A 275 10.80 1.25 -9.00
N THR A 276 10.03 1.90 -9.84
CA THR A 276 10.13 3.33 -10.09
C THR A 276 8.74 3.95 -10.14
N GLY A 277 8.64 5.19 -9.68
CA GLY A 277 7.41 5.96 -9.67
C GLY A 277 7.64 7.43 -9.99
N LEU A 278 6.64 8.04 -10.61
CA LEU A 278 6.56 9.47 -10.87
C LEU A 278 5.37 10.07 -10.12
N GLY A 279 5.49 11.32 -9.69
CA GLY A 279 4.43 12.06 -9.00
C GLY A 279 3.08 12.15 -9.73
N THR A 280 3.02 11.82 -11.03
CA THR A 280 1.78 11.69 -11.80
C THR A 280 1.00 10.38 -11.53
N GLY A 281 1.59 9.45 -10.77
CA GLY A 281 1.04 8.10 -10.54
C GLY A 281 1.52 7.05 -11.55
N GLN A 282 2.36 7.42 -12.51
CA GLN A 282 3.02 6.44 -13.39
C GLN A 282 3.99 5.59 -12.58
N GLN A 283 3.95 4.28 -12.78
CA GLN A 283 4.83 3.32 -12.13
C GLN A 283 5.28 2.26 -13.13
N ALA A 284 6.50 1.78 -12.94
CA ALA A 284 7.03 0.65 -13.66
C ALA A 284 8.04 -0.10 -12.77
N GLY A 285 8.29 -1.36 -13.08
CA GLY A 285 9.18 -2.19 -12.29
C GLY A 285 9.72 -3.35 -13.09
N GLY A 286 10.69 -4.04 -12.51
CA GLY A 286 11.25 -5.27 -13.05
C GLY A 286 10.54 -6.51 -12.54
N ALA A 287 11.25 -7.63 -12.54
CA ALA A 287 10.79 -8.88 -11.95
C ALA A 287 10.37 -8.67 -10.49
N ALA A 288 9.19 -9.19 -10.16
CA ALA A 288 8.65 -9.18 -8.81
C ALA A 288 7.94 -10.51 -8.51
N THR A 289 8.05 -10.96 -7.26
CA THR A 289 7.41 -12.18 -6.76
C THR A 289 6.78 -11.86 -5.40
N SER A 290 5.49 -12.13 -5.25
CA SER A 290 4.78 -12.03 -3.97
C SER A 290 4.07 -13.34 -3.68
N ILE A 291 4.25 -13.86 -2.47
CA ILE A 291 3.68 -15.13 -2.04
C ILE A 291 3.37 -15.12 -0.55
N GLN A 292 2.32 -15.83 -0.15
CA GLN A 292 1.86 -15.93 1.23
C GLN A 292 1.43 -17.37 1.58
N ALA A 293 1.57 -17.74 2.84
CA ALA A 293 1.04 -18.94 3.47
C ALA A 293 0.21 -18.51 4.70
N PRO A 294 -0.90 -19.21 5.05
CA PRO A 294 -1.30 -20.55 4.59
C PRO A 294 -2.17 -20.61 3.31
N PRO A 295 -2.23 -21.77 2.62
CA PRO A 295 -1.40 -22.97 2.83
C PRO A 295 0.05 -22.74 2.41
N ASP A 296 0.96 -23.68 2.72
CA ASP A 296 2.33 -23.65 2.21
C ASP A 296 2.34 -23.42 0.70
N ALA A 297 3.19 -22.51 0.24
CA ALA A 297 3.16 -22.04 -1.12
C ALA A 297 4.57 -21.92 -1.69
N THR A 298 4.69 -22.21 -2.98
CA THR A 298 5.89 -21.98 -3.77
C THR A 298 5.57 -21.13 -4.99
N ALA A 299 6.47 -20.20 -5.32
CA ALA A 299 6.43 -19.41 -6.53
C ALA A 299 7.72 -19.67 -7.32
N PRO A 300 7.64 -19.82 -8.66
CA PRO A 300 8.82 -19.95 -9.48
C PRO A 300 9.66 -18.66 -9.45
N ALA A 301 10.93 -18.78 -9.84
CA ALA A 301 11.76 -17.61 -10.13
C ALA A 301 11.10 -16.77 -11.23
N ALA A 302 11.13 -15.45 -11.10
CA ALA A 302 10.67 -14.54 -12.14
C ALA A 302 11.86 -13.84 -12.78
N SER A 303 11.77 -13.57 -14.08
CA SER A 303 12.72 -12.74 -14.79
C SER A 303 11.99 -11.80 -15.74
N GLN A 304 12.55 -10.62 -15.93
CA GLN A 304 12.10 -9.66 -16.91
C GLN A 304 13.31 -9.05 -17.62
N GLY A 305 13.14 -8.73 -18.90
CA GLY A 305 14.16 -8.00 -19.66
C GLY A 305 14.35 -6.57 -19.14
N SER A 306 15.22 -5.82 -19.81
CA SER A 306 15.46 -4.41 -19.54
C SER A 306 14.17 -3.58 -19.61
N GLY A 307 13.98 -2.65 -18.68
CA GLY A 307 12.78 -1.82 -18.60
C GLY A 307 13.07 -0.32 -18.64
N GLN A 308 11.99 0.46 -18.60
CA GLN A 308 11.96 1.92 -18.54
C GLN A 308 10.63 2.38 -17.93
N LEU A 309 10.60 3.59 -17.35
CA LEU A 309 9.40 4.12 -16.70
C LEU A 309 8.27 4.45 -17.70
N ASP A 310 8.59 5.10 -18.81
CA ASP A 310 7.61 5.55 -19.79
C ASP A 310 7.95 5.10 -21.20
N ALA A 311 7.06 5.33 -22.16
CA ALA A 311 7.30 4.99 -23.56
C ALA A 311 8.37 5.88 -24.24
N SER A 312 8.83 6.96 -23.59
CA SER A 312 9.78 7.93 -24.14
C SER A 312 11.24 7.45 -24.10
N GLY A 313 11.50 6.29 -23.50
CA GLY A 313 12.82 5.66 -23.49
C GLY A 313 13.54 5.82 -22.16
N CYS A 314 14.87 5.90 -22.21
CA CYS A 314 15.72 6.13 -21.04
C CYS A 314 15.89 7.62 -20.67
N ALA A 315 14.89 8.44 -20.99
CA ALA A 315 14.93 9.88 -20.71
C ALA A 315 14.70 10.21 -19.23
N LEU A 316 13.94 9.37 -18.51
CA LEU A 316 13.69 9.50 -17.08
C LEU A 316 14.41 8.40 -16.30
N VAL A 317 13.95 7.15 -16.44
CA VAL A 317 14.48 6.00 -15.69
C VAL A 317 14.57 4.78 -16.59
N CYS A 318 15.69 4.07 -16.49
CA CYS A 318 15.92 2.80 -17.17
C CYS A 318 16.63 1.82 -16.25
N TRP A 319 16.41 0.54 -16.50
CA TRP A 319 17.12 -0.54 -15.83
C TRP A 319 17.42 -1.69 -16.78
N GLY A 320 18.44 -2.47 -16.40
CA GLY A 320 18.83 -3.69 -17.08
C GLY A 320 17.85 -4.83 -16.82
N SER A 321 18.16 -6.02 -17.30
CA SER A 321 17.35 -7.21 -16.99
C SER A 321 17.31 -7.45 -15.48
N THR A 322 16.21 -8.03 -15.03
CA THR A 322 15.91 -8.23 -13.60
C THR A 322 15.47 -9.65 -13.34
N GLY A 323 15.70 -10.12 -12.11
CA GLY A 323 15.25 -11.43 -11.69
C GLY A 323 15.07 -11.57 -10.19
N THR A 324 14.14 -12.44 -9.81
CA THR A 324 13.91 -12.91 -8.45
C THR A 324 14.16 -14.41 -8.36
N SER A 325 14.60 -14.91 -7.21
CA SER A 325 14.72 -16.36 -6.98
C SER A 325 13.33 -17.01 -6.91
N ALA A 326 13.30 -18.34 -7.01
CA ALA A 326 12.12 -19.08 -6.59
C ALA A 326 11.87 -18.81 -5.09
N ALA A 327 10.60 -18.67 -4.72
CA ALA A 327 10.19 -18.39 -3.35
C ALA A 327 9.41 -19.57 -2.77
N ARG A 328 9.68 -19.89 -1.51
CA ARG A 328 8.92 -20.86 -0.73
C ARG A 328 8.59 -20.23 0.62
N VAL A 329 7.31 -20.17 0.93
CA VAL A 329 6.79 -19.78 2.25
C VAL A 329 6.02 -20.94 2.86
N VAL A 330 6.21 -21.13 4.16
CA VAL A 330 5.66 -22.25 4.92
C VAL A 330 4.95 -21.69 6.13
N ALA A 331 3.81 -22.27 6.49
CA ALA A 331 3.10 -22.02 7.74
C ALA A 331 2.74 -23.33 8.47
N THR A 332 2.98 -24.49 7.86
CA THR A 332 2.75 -25.83 8.43
C THR A 332 3.38 -25.99 9.81
N ASP A 333 2.72 -26.78 10.67
CA ASP A 333 3.16 -27.10 12.04
C ASP A 333 3.41 -25.89 12.96
N ALA A 334 2.78 -24.75 12.66
CA ALA A 334 2.99 -23.50 13.39
C ALA A 334 4.45 -23.01 13.36
N LEU A 335 5.17 -23.33 12.28
CA LEU A 335 6.53 -22.87 12.03
C LEU A 335 6.53 -22.04 10.74
N PRO A 336 6.28 -20.73 10.82
CA PRO A 336 6.27 -19.87 9.65
C PRO A 336 7.69 -19.54 9.13
N HIS A 337 7.97 -19.84 7.87
CA HIS A 337 9.27 -19.59 7.23
C HIS A 337 9.14 -18.92 5.86
N ALA A 338 10.19 -18.22 5.45
CA ALA A 338 10.36 -17.69 4.09
C ALA A 338 11.80 -17.94 3.62
N GLY A 339 11.98 -18.79 2.60
CA GLY A 339 13.31 -19.22 2.15
C GLY A 339 14.05 -20.07 3.19
N SER A 340 15.37 -20.19 3.05
CA SER A 340 16.23 -20.85 4.03
C SER A 340 17.70 -20.39 3.92
N PRO A 341 18.56 -20.71 4.90
CA PRO A 341 19.99 -20.41 4.82
C PRO A 341 20.71 -21.04 3.61
N THR A 342 20.19 -22.15 3.06
CA THR A 342 20.78 -22.82 1.88
C THR A 342 20.07 -22.46 0.57
N THR A 343 18.86 -21.91 0.66
CA THR A 343 18.06 -21.43 -0.47
C THR A 343 17.46 -20.06 -0.14
N PRO A 344 18.32 -19.02 -0.03
CA PRO A 344 17.85 -17.68 0.32
C PRO A 344 16.99 -17.10 -0.80
N LEU A 345 16.09 -16.20 -0.43
CA LEU A 345 15.28 -15.45 -1.37
C LEU A 345 16.08 -14.25 -1.86
N THR A 346 16.03 -13.95 -3.16
CA THR A 346 16.85 -12.88 -3.75
C THR A 346 16.09 -12.07 -4.78
N ALA A 347 16.44 -10.78 -4.88
CA ALA A 347 15.96 -9.84 -5.89
C ALA A 347 17.16 -9.09 -6.47
N ALA A 348 17.31 -9.09 -7.79
CA ALA A 348 18.50 -8.53 -8.44
C ALA A 348 18.25 -7.87 -9.80
N VAL A 349 19.16 -6.95 -10.14
CA VAL A 349 19.41 -6.45 -11.50
C VAL A 349 20.58 -7.26 -12.07
N THR A 350 20.36 -7.95 -13.19
CA THR A 350 21.21 -9.04 -13.66
C THR A 350 22.16 -8.66 -14.80
N ASP A 351 21.94 -7.54 -15.48
CA ASP A 351 22.79 -7.11 -16.58
C ASP A 351 23.05 -5.60 -16.64
N SER A 352 23.88 -5.19 -17.59
CA SER A 352 24.26 -3.80 -17.86
C SER A 352 23.47 -3.12 -18.98
N SER A 353 22.46 -3.78 -19.53
CA SER A 353 21.63 -3.18 -20.58
C SER A 353 20.97 -1.90 -20.05
N ARG A 354 20.82 -0.90 -20.92
CA ARG A 354 20.26 0.42 -20.57
C ARG A 354 20.93 1.10 -19.37
N GLY A 355 22.21 0.78 -19.12
CA GLY A 355 22.98 1.36 -18.04
C GLY A 355 22.79 0.69 -16.67
N ALA A 356 22.24 -0.53 -16.61
CA ALA A 356 21.92 -1.31 -15.41
C ALA A 356 20.85 -0.67 -14.49
N LEU A 357 21.12 0.52 -13.99
CA LEU A 357 20.20 1.42 -13.33
C LEU A 357 20.59 2.80 -13.82
N ALA A 358 19.68 3.54 -14.43
CA ALA A 358 19.95 4.88 -14.95
C ALA A 358 18.78 5.79 -14.62
N LEU A 359 19.07 6.96 -14.05
CA LEU A 359 18.09 7.99 -13.73
C LEU A 359 18.59 9.34 -14.25
N ALA A 360 17.69 10.07 -14.91
CA ALA A 360 17.94 11.34 -15.59
C ALA A 360 16.80 12.33 -15.33
N GLY A 361 17.05 13.62 -15.62
CA GLY A 361 16.11 14.71 -15.36
C GLY A 361 14.94 14.84 -16.36
N GLY A 362 14.84 13.98 -17.38
CA GLY A 362 13.82 14.04 -18.43
C GLY A 362 14.31 14.57 -19.78
N ALA A 363 13.56 14.30 -20.84
CA ALA A 363 13.84 14.82 -22.18
C ALA A 363 13.76 16.36 -22.18
N GLY A 364 14.76 17.02 -22.76
CA GLY A 364 14.82 18.49 -22.81
C GLY A 364 15.28 19.16 -21.50
N ALA A 365 15.68 18.39 -20.48
CA ALA A 365 16.30 18.95 -19.29
C ALA A 365 17.55 19.76 -19.66
N SER A 366 17.55 21.04 -19.31
CA SER A 366 18.72 21.91 -19.43
C SER A 366 19.47 21.90 -18.11
N TYR A 367 20.63 21.24 -18.12
CA TYR A 367 21.50 21.18 -16.95
C TYR A 367 22.40 22.41 -16.88
N ARG A 368 22.82 22.76 -15.66
CA ARG A 368 23.76 23.86 -15.45
C ARG A 368 25.02 23.62 -16.27
N PRO A 369 25.42 24.55 -17.17
CA PRO A 369 26.58 24.33 -18.04
C PRO A 369 27.88 24.06 -17.27
N SER A 370 28.00 24.61 -16.05
CA SER A 370 29.15 24.38 -15.17
C SER A 370 29.31 22.93 -14.72
N LEU A 371 28.24 22.11 -14.77
CA LEU A 371 28.30 20.71 -14.37
C LEU A 371 28.81 19.80 -15.49
N ASP A 372 28.73 20.24 -16.75
CA ASP A 372 29.26 19.51 -17.92
C ASP A 372 28.84 18.03 -17.98
N LEU A 373 27.55 17.76 -17.69
CA LEU A 373 26.99 16.41 -17.62
C LEU A 373 26.99 15.72 -18.99
N ALA A 374 27.50 14.49 -19.04
CA ALA A 374 27.64 13.70 -20.28
C ALA A 374 26.69 12.50 -20.37
N LEU A 375 26.11 12.09 -19.24
CA LEU A 375 25.32 10.87 -19.08
C LEU A 375 24.14 11.11 -18.12
N PRO A 376 23.24 10.13 -17.90
CA PRO A 376 22.21 10.22 -16.87
C PRO A 376 22.78 10.62 -15.51
N LEU A 377 22.02 11.39 -14.73
CA LEU A 377 22.40 11.94 -13.43
C LEU A 377 22.93 10.88 -12.46
N VAL A 378 22.35 9.68 -12.49
CA VAL A 378 22.84 8.52 -11.75
C VAL A 378 22.87 7.33 -12.68
N ARG A 379 23.93 6.51 -12.57
CA ARG A 379 24.05 5.25 -13.29
C ARG A 379 24.78 4.18 -12.50
N ALA A 380 24.36 2.92 -12.57
CA ALA A 380 25.16 1.80 -12.09
C ALA A 380 26.27 1.44 -13.09
N ASP A 381 27.50 1.31 -12.59
CA ASP A 381 28.68 0.95 -13.36
C ASP A 381 28.54 -0.47 -13.94
N THR A 382 29.01 -0.60 -15.18
CA THR A 382 28.96 -1.84 -15.95
C THR A 382 30.23 -2.68 -15.84
N GLY A 383 31.32 -2.15 -15.25
CA GLY A 383 32.63 -2.81 -15.17
C GLY A 383 32.78 -3.86 -14.07
N THR A 384 32.10 -3.71 -12.92
CA THR A 384 32.19 -4.65 -11.79
C THR A 384 30.81 -5.10 -11.33
N GLY A 385 30.60 -6.41 -11.17
CA GLY A 385 29.35 -6.95 -10.65
C GLY A 385 29.46 -7.55 -9.24
N VAL A 386 28.32 -7.97 -8.71
CA VAL A 386 28.11 -8.55 -7.37
C VAL A 386 27.43 -9.91 -7.47
N ASN A 387 27.41 -10.65 -6.37
CA ASN A 387 26.77 -11.97 -6.28
C ASN A 387 25.35 -11.86 -5.72
N ALA A 388 24.48 -12.83 -6.03
CA ALA A 388 23.14 -12.93 -5.43
C ALA A 388 23.16 -13.67 -4.07
N GLY A 389 24.33 -14.15 -3.62
CA GLY A 389 24.39 -15.15 -2.57
C GLY A 389 24.29 -14.57 -1.17
N VAL A 390 23.44 -15.19 -0.35
CA VAL A 390 23.44 -15.06 1.11
C VAL A 390 24.07 -16.32 1.68
N SER A 391 25.08 -16.18 2.52
CA SER A 391 25.69 -17.32 3.20
C SER A 391 24.81 -17.80 4.36
N PRO A 392 24.96 -19.06 4.81
CA PRO A 392 24.26 -19.56 5.99
C PRO A 392 24.56 -18.77 7.28
N ALA A 393 25.66 -18.01 7.31
CA ALA A 393 26.03 -17.15 8.43
C ALA A 393 25.36 -15.76 8.38
N CYS A 394 24.48 -15.51 7.40
CA CYS A 394 23.93 -14.20 7.10
C CYS A 394 24.99 -13.17 6.70
N ALA A 395 25.85 -13.55 5.77
CA ALA A 395 26.79 -12.64 5.12
C ALA A 395 26.53 -12.62 3.62
N ALA A 396 26.68 -11.46 2.99
CA ALA A 396 26.69 -11.39 1.54
C ALA A 396 27.90 -12.17 1.00
N SER A 397 27.75 -12.90 -0.10
CA SER A 397 28.86 -13.67 -0.65
C SER A 397 29.93 -12.75 -1.28
N ASP A 398 31.10 -12.72 -0.67
CA ASP A 398 32.24 -11.95 -1.15
C ASP A 398 32.73 -12.50 -2.51
N GLY A 399 32.69 -11.69 -3.57
CA GLY A 399 33.20 -12.05 -4.90
C GLY A 399 32.69 -11.13 -6.02
N SER A 400 33.36 -11.16 -7.19
CA SER A 400 32.88 -10.48 -8.40
C SER A 400 31.88 -11.38 -9.13
N GLY A 401 30.59 -11.00 -9.11
CA GLY A 401 29.56 -11.67 -9.89
C GLY A 401 29.17 -10.89 -11.15
N SER A 402 28.07 -11.28 -11.78
CA SER A 402 27.51 -10.60 -12.96
C SER A 402 26.39 -9.62 -12.64
N LEU A 403 25.87 -9.63 -11.40
CA LEU A 403 24.74 -8.79 -11.00
C LEU A 403 25.19 -7.36 -10.74
N ARG A 404 24.25 -6.43 -10.81
CA ARG A 404 24.51 -5.00 -10.61
C ARG A 404 24.02 -4.51 -9.27
N VAL A 405 22.86 -4.98 -8.87
CA VAL A 405 22.31 -4.77 -7.53
C VAL A 405 21.71 -6.08 -7.10
N ALA A 406 21.97 -6.49 -5.87
CA ALA A 406 21.44 -7.71 -5.29
C ALA A 406 21.03 -7.47 -3.85
N ALA A 407 19.82 -7.91 -3.51
CA ALA A 407 19.35 -8.06 -2.14
C ALA A 407 18.88 -9.49 -1.93
N GLY A 408 18.98 -9.98 -0.71
CA GLY A 408 18.49 -11.30 -0.36
C GLY A 408 18.31 -11.51 1.13
N GLY A 409 17.56 -12.54 1.49
CA GLY A 409 17.25 -12.84 2.88
C GLY A 409 16.49 -14.14 3.06
N TRP A 410 16.22 -14.47 4.30
CA TRP A 410 15.39 -15.60 4.71
C TRP A 410 14.89 -15.42 6.14
N LEU A 411 13.79 -16.11 6.46
CA LEU A 411 13.25 -16.24 7.80
C LEU A 411 13.25 -17.71 8.21
N ARG A 412 13.71 -18.02 9.42
CA ARG A 412 13.75 -19.39 9.94
C ARG A 412 13.17 -19.48 11.35
N THR A 413 12.29 -20.44 11.55
CA THR A 413 11.65 -20.71 12.85
C THR A 413 11.69 -22.20 13.18
N THR A 414 12.29 -22.63 14.27
CA THR A 414 12.41 -24.07 14.56
C THR A 414 11.51 -24.50 15.70
N SER A 415 11.23 -25.81 15.75
CA SER A 415 10.53 -26.44 16.87
C SER A 415 11.48 -26.74 18.04
N PRO A 416 10.96 -27.08 19.24
CA PRO A 416 11.79 -27.52 20.36
C PRO A 416 12.55 -28.85 20.11
N THR A 417 12.19 -29.61 19.08
CA THR A 417 12.80 -30.90 18.76
C THR A 417 13.85 -30.81 17.64
N ASP A 418 14.05 -29.62 17.06
CA ASP A 418 15.08 -29.37 16.04
C ASP A 418 16.49 -29.32 16.69
N PRO A 419 17.56 -29.73 15.99
CA PRO A 419 18.95 -29.51 16.42
C PRO A 419 19.29 -28.09 16.89
N SER A 420 18.60 -27.08 16.37
CA SER A 420 18.63 -25.70 16.91
C SER A 420 17.26 -25.39 17.51
N PRO A 421 16.97 -25.82 18.76
CA PRO A 421 15.62 -25.77 19.29
C PRO A 421 15.17 -24.32 19.55
N THR A 422 13.88 -24.05 19.32
CA THR A 422 13.21 -22.77 19.60
C THR A 422 14.00 -21.55 19.10
N LEU A 423 14.30 -21.56 17.80
CA LEU A 423 14.95 -20.46 17.10
C LEU A 423 13.88 -19.68 16.34
N VAL A 424 13.91 -18.36 16.44
CA VAL A 424 13.23 -17.42 15.53
C VAL A 424 14.29 -16.51 14.97
N GLU A 425 14.41 -16.46 13.65
CA GLU A 425 15.54 -15.82 12.99
C GLU A 425 15.13 -15.12 11.70
N ALA A 426 15.71 -13.93 11.50
CA ALA A 426 15.62 -13.12 10.29
C ALA A 426 17.03 -12.79 9.80
N CYS A 427 17.24 -12.89 8.49
CA CYS A 427 18.47 -12.52 7.83
C CYS A 427 18.20 -11.70 6.58
N GLY A 428 18.93 -10.60 6.41
CA GLY A 428 18.89 -9.74 5.23
C GLY A 428 20.28 -9.32 4.80
N THR A 429 20.50 -9.21 3.49
CA THR A 429 21.77 -8.77 2.91
C THR A 429 21.56 -7.94 1.65
N ALA A 430 22.47 -7.00 1.40
CA ALA A 430 22.47 -6.16 0.20
C ALA A 430 23.89 -5.92 -0.34
N GLN A 431 23.99 -5.81 -1.66
CA GLN A 431 25.21 -5.46 -2.40
C GLN A 431 24.88 -4.64 -3.65
N SER A 432 25.81 -3.78 -4.05
CA SER A 432 25.71 -3.03 -5.30
C SER A 432 27.05 -2.96 -6.03
N ALA A 433 26.99 -2.93 -7.35
CA ALA A 433 28.04 -2.38 -8.18
C ALA A 433 28.24 -0.90 -7.84
N PRO A 434 29.39 -0.29 -8.22
CA PRO A 434 29.58 1.15 -8.08
C PRO A 434 28.43 1.91 -8.76
N ILE A 435 27.82 2.82 -8.02
CA ILE A 435 26.82 3.77 -8.51
C ILE A 435 27.55 5.08 -8.79
N SER A 436 27.62 5.43 -10.06
CA SER A 436 28.14 6.68 -10.57
C SER A 436 27.11 7.79 -10.38
N VAL A 437 27.53 8.88 -9.75
CA VAL A 437 26.72 10.07 -9.47
C VAL A 437 27.30 11.26 -10.23
N LEU A 438 26.44 11.95 -10.97
CA LEU A 438 26.75 13.07 -11.86
C LEU A 438 27.92 12.78 -12.81
N PRO A 439 27.76 11.90 -13.80
CA PRO A 439 28.82 11.66 -14.78
C PRO A 439 28.93 12.83 -15.77
N THR A 440 30.16 13.35 -15.89
CA THR A 440 30.51 14.54 -16.68
C THR A 440 31.45 14.17 -17.83
N THR A 441 31.82 15.11 -18.69
CA THR A 441 32.80 14.80 -19.76
C THR A 441 34.20 14.55 -19.19
N PHE A 442 34.57 15.23 -18.09
CA PHE A 442 35.86 15.04 -17.43
C PHE A 442 35.87 13.85 -16.45
N ALA A 443 34.71 13.49 -15.91
CA ALA A 443 34.49 12.32 -15.05
C ALA A 443 33.37 11.41 -15.60
N PRO A 444 33.63 10.64 -16.69
CA PRO A 444 32.60 9.83 -17.36
C PRO A 444 31.96 8.74 -16.48
N ASP A 445 32.66 8.29 -15.43
CA ASP A 445 32.11 7.34 -14.44
C ASP A 445 31.55 8.02 -13.19
N GLY A 446 31.21 9.33 -13.25
CA GLY A 446 30.66 10.09 -12.12
C GLY A 446 31.68 10.97 -11.40
N VAL A 447 31.30 12.17 -10.99
CA VAL A 447 32.11 12.94 -10.02
C VAL A 447 32.29 12.15 -8.72
N LEU A 448 31.26 11.37 -8.33
CA LEU A 448 31.30 10.41 -7.24
C LEU A 448 30.97 8.99 -7.71
N ARG A 449 31.56 8.02 -7.02
CA ARG A 449 31.22 6.59 -7.11
C ARG A 449 30.98 6.02 -5.73
N VAL A 450 29.80 5.46 -5.51
CA VAL A 450 29.41 4.81 -4.25
C VAL A 450 29.21 3.33 -4.49
N ARG A 451 29.89 2.47 -3.74
CA ARG A 451 29.72 1.02 -3.84
C ARG A 451 29.31 0.43 -2.50
N LEU A 452 28.19 -0.30 -2.46
CA LEU A 452 27.87 -1.20 -1.36
C LEU A 452 28.59 -2.53 -1.57
N VAL A 453 29.73 -2.71 -0.91
CA VAL A 453 30.51 -3.95 -1.01
C VAL A 453 29.73 -5.09 -0.36
N ARG A 454 29.18 -4.83 0.83
CA ARG A 454 28.27 -5.73 1.55
C ARG A 454 27.51 -4.98 2.62
N ALA A 455 26.31 -5.47 2.92
CA ALA A 455 25.57 -5.14 4.13
C ALA A 455 24.83 -6.39 4.56
N SER A 456 24.76 -6.64 5.86
CA SER A 456 23.95 -7.70 6.43
C SER A 456 23.38 -7.33 7.78
N VAL A 457 22.17 -7.82 8.03
CA VAL A 457 21.46 -7.74 9.30
C VAL A 457 20.96 -9.13 9.67
N ARG A 458 21.14 -9.51 10.93
CA ARG A 458 20.68 -10.79 11.45
C ARG A 458 20.10 -10.58 12.84
N CYS A 459 18.83 -10.90 12.99
CA CYS A 459 18.09 -10.86 14.23
C CYS A 459 17.69 -12.29 14.59
N ALA A 460 17.98 -12.73 15.80
CA ALA A 460 17.65 -14.07 16.25
C ALA A 460 17.25 -14.08 17.73
N VAL A 461 16.30 -14.94 18.08
CA VAL A 461 15.97 -15.31 19.45
C VAL A 461 16.08 -16.83 19.52
N ALA A 462 16.91 -17.35 20.43
CA ALA A 462 17.27 -18.77 20.43
C ALA A 462 17.21 -19.43 21.82
N GLY A 463 16.85 -20.72 21.81
CA GLY A 463 16.84 -21.60 22.97
C GLY A 463 15.75 -21.28 23.99
N GLY A 464 15.57 -22.16 24.98
CA GLY A 464 14.52 -21.99 26.00
C GLY A 464 14.71 -20.81 26.95
N ALA A 465 15.86 -20.13 26.90
CA ALA A 465 16.09 -18.87 27.61
C ALA A 465 15.70 -17.64 26.78
N HIS A 466 15.23 -17.83 25.54
CA HIS A 466 14.86 -16.79 24.59
C HIS A 466 15.99 -15.73 24.44
N ALA A 467 17.21 -16.21 24.23
CA ALA A 467 18.40 -15.37 24.18
C ALA A 467 18.40 -14.53 22.89
N PRO A 468 18.35 -13.19 22.98
CA PRO A 468 18.31 -12.31 21.82
C PRO A 468 19.71 -12.06 21.24
N SER A 469 19.83 -12.08 19.92
CA SER A 469 21.04 -11.74 19.16
C SER A 469 20.69 -10.81 18.01
N ALA A 470 21.27 -9.62 17.97
CA ALA A 470 21.17 -8.69 16.86
C ALA A 470 22.59 -8.37 16.37
N THR A 471 22.95 -8.84 15.18
CA THR A 471 24.27 -8.66 14.58
C THR A 471 24.17 -8.01 13.22
N TYR A 472 25.17 -7.22 12.86
CA TYR A 472 25.27 -6.59 11.56
C TYR A 472 26.71 -6.52 11.09
N ASP A 473 26.86 -6.40 9.77
CA ASP A 473 28.12 -6.04 9.13
C ASP A 473 27.80 -5.16 7.92
N TYR A 474 28.71 -4.24 7.59
CA TYR A 474 28.60 -3.46 6.37
C TYR A 474 29.96 -2.99 5.88
N SER A 475 30.06 -2.77 4.57
CA SER A 475 31.18 -2.08 3.95
C SER A 475 30.67 -1.32 2.73
N ALA A 476 30.84 -0.01 2.77
CA ALA A 476 30.61 0.86 1.62
C ALA A 476 31.86 1.67 1.30
N VAL A 477 32.12 1.92 0.03
CA VAL A 477 33.28 2.69 -0.43
C VAL A 477 32.78 3.88 -1.24
N VAL A 478 33.20 5.08 -0.85
CA VAL A 478 32.94 6.32 -1.58
C VAL A 478 34.23 6.82 -2.20
N ARG A 479 34.19 7.04 -3.51
CA ARG A 479 35.31 7.56 -4.30
C ARG A 479 34.90 8.84 -5.00
N ARG A 480 35.83 9.79 -5.10
CA ARG A 480 35.71 10.97 -5.96
C ARG A 480 36.64 10.85 -7.15
N TRP A 481 36.24 11.52 -8.23
CA TRP A 481 37.14 11.76 -9.34
C TRP A 481 38.25 12.75 -8.94
N SER A 482 39.42 12.60 -9.56
CA SER A 482 40.51 13.56 -9.53
C SER A 482 41.27 13.47 -10.87
N PRO A 483 42.11 14.46 -11.24
CA PRO A 483 42.91 14.39 -12.47
C PRO A 483 43.81 13.15 -12.55
N GLY A 484 44.18 12.56 -11.41
CA GLY A 484 44.97 11.32 -11.33
C GLY A 484 44.15 10.02 -11.32
N GLY A 485 42.82 10.11 -11.44
CA GLY A 485 41.88 8.99 -11.33
C GLY A 485 41.04 9.01 -10.06
N TYR A 486 40.29 7.94 -9.80
CA TYR A 486 39.39 7.87 -8.64
C TYR A 486 40.15 7.65 -7.34
N VAL A 487 39.93 8.55 -6.37
CA VAL A 487 40.52 8.49 -5.03
C VAL A 487 39.43 8.11 -4.02
N THR A 488 39.73 7.18 -3.12
CA THR A 488 38.83 6.81 -2.03
C THR A 488 38.78 7.94 -1.00
N ILE A 489 37.57 8.45 -0.76
CA ILE A 489 37.29 9.46 0.28
C ILE A 489 37.09 8.76 1.62
N ALA A 490 36.23 7.74 1.63
CA ALA A 490 35.87 7.01 2.83
C ALA A 490 35.59 5.54 2.52
N THR A 491 35.97 4.69 3.48
CA THR A 491 35.53 3.30 3.57
C THR A 491 34.73 3.18 4.85
N ILE A 492 33.42 2.97 4.71
CA ILE A 492 32.44 2.97 5.78
C ILE A 492 32.23 1.54 6.25
N THR A 493 32.64 1.24 7.48
CA THR A 493 32.52 -0.08 8.11
C THR A 493 32.08 0.07 9.57
N PRO A 494 31.51 -0.99 10.19
CA PRO A 494 31.21 -0.99 11.62
C PRO A 494 32.43 -0.57 12.45
N GLY A 495 32.22 0.37 13.38
CA GLY A 495 33.27 0.84 14.29
C GLY A 495 34.31 1.79 13.68
N SER A 496 34.18 2.14 12.39
CA SER A 496 34.98 3.22 11.81
C SER A 496 34.60 4.56 12.44
N THR A 497 35.59 5.36 12.82
CA THR A 497 35.39 6.77 13.23
C THR A 497 35.36 7.71 12.03
N ALA A 498 35.71 7.24 10.82
CA ALA A 498 35.65 8.04 9.62
C ALA A 498 34.20 8.15 9.15
N SER A 499 33.58 9.30 9.42
CA SER A 499 32.26 9.66 8.89
C SER A 499 32.40 10.57 7.67
N LEU A 500 31.54 10.39 6.67
CA LEU A 500 31.40 11.37 5.59
C LEU A 500 30.94 12.73 6.11
N ALA A 501 30.14 12.76 7.19
CA ALA A 501 29.64 14.00 7.76
C ALA A 501 30.74 14.92 8.33
N ASP A 502 31.91 14.34 8.67
CA ASP A 502 33.06 15.09 9.20
C ASP A 502 33.96 15.67 8.09
N LEU A 503 33.67 15.35 6.82
CA LEU A 503 34.44 15.78 5.67
C LEU A 503 33.67 16.87 4.93
N ASP A 504 34.32 18.01 4.70
CA ASP A 504 33.77 19.09 3.88
C ASP A 504 34.02 18.81 2.38
N PRO A 505 32.98 18.67 1.54
CA PRO A 505 33.15 18.57 0.10
C PRO A 505 33.90 19.76 -0.53
N GLN A 506 33.86 20.94 0.08
CA GLN A 506 34.56 22.14 -0.42
C GLN A 506 36.09 22.01 -0.34
N ASP A 507 36.61 21.16 0.55
CA ASP A 507 38.06 20.93 0.68
C ASP A 507 38.61 19.91 -0.34
N MET A 508 37.73 19.34 -1.19
CA MET A 508 38.08 18.24 -2.08
C MET A 508 38.17 18.68 -3.54
N SER A 509 39.35 19.19 -3.93
CA SER A 509 39.58 19.68 -5.29
C SER A 509 39.44 18.63 -6.39
N LEU A 510 38.72 19.01 -7.44
CA LEU A 510 38.58 18.33 -8.72
C LEU A 510 39.53 18.95 -9.78
N GLY A 511 40.60 19.63 -9.36
CA GLY A 511 41.56 20.27 -10.25
C GLY A 511 40.97 21.53 -10.90
N THR A 512 40.99 21.61 -12.24
CA THR A 512 40.47 22.78 -12.96
C THR A 512 38.94 22.87 -12.98
N PHE A 513 38.24 21.87 -12.44
CA PHE A 513 36.79 21.73 -12.46
C PHE A 513 36.12 22.13 -11.12
N GLY A 514 36.83 22.89 -10.28
CA GLY A 514 36.33 23.33 -8.97
C GLY A 514 36.54 22.30 -7.88
N ASP A 515 35.65 22.33 -6.88
CA ASP A 515 35.69 21.46 -5.72
C ASP A 515 34.45 20.55 -5.68
N LEU A 516 34.52 19.47 -4.91
CA LEU A 516 33.40 18.52 -4.83
C LEU A 516 32.11 19.16 -4.30
N GLY A 517 32.21 20.21 -3.48
CA GLY A 517 31.07 20.97 -2.97
C GLY A 517 30.27 21.74 -4.02
N ASP A 518 30.82 21.96 -5.22
CA ASP A 518 30.07 22.48 -6.37
C ASP A 518 29.03 21.48 -6.92
N TYR A 519 29.21 20.20 -6.58
CA TYR A 519 28.41 19.07 -7.05
C TYR A 519 27.60 18.41 -5.92
N VAL A 520 28.10 18.43 -4.69
CA VAL A 520 27.51 17.77 -3.51
C VAL A 520 27.04 18.83 -2.52
N ALA A 521 25.75 18.81 -2.20
CA ALA A 521 25.17 19.71 -1.21
C ALA A 521 25.39 19.18 0.21
N SER A 522 25.17 17.88 0.41
CA SER A 522 25.43 17.22 1.69
C SER A 522 25.62 15.73 1.49
N TRP A 523 26.29 15.09 2.43
CA TRP A 523 26.40 13.64 2.51
C TRP A 523 26.45 13.19 3.97
N SER A 524 26.16 11.92 4.18
CA SER A 524 26.31 11.27 5.47
C SER A 524 26.61 9.80 5.29
N SER A 525 27.17 9.20 6.32
CA SER A 525 27.43 7.77 6.40
C SER A 525 26.99 7.25 7.74
N LEU A 526 26.51 6.01 7.77
CA LEU A 526 26.08 5.35 8.98
C LEU A 526 27.23 5.21 9.99
N THR A 527 27.03 5.75 11.17
CA THR A 527 27.91 5.60 12.33
C THR A 527 27.32 4.60 13.32
N ALA A 528 28.11 4.20 14.32
CA ALA A 528 27.62 3.33 15.39
C ALA A 528 26.45 3.96 16.19
N ALA A 529 26.34 5.28 16.23
CA ALA A 529 25.26 5.99 16.93
C ALA A 529 23.93 5.95 16.17
N ASP A 530 23.97 5.79 14.85
CA ASP A 530 22.79 5.75 13.98
C ASP A 530 22.14 4.36 13.92
N VAL A 531 22.85 3.33 14.40
CA VAL A 531 22.35 1.96 14.42
C VAL A 531 21.37 1.79 15.58
N ALA A 532 20.08 1.69 15.27
CA ALA A 532 19.08 1.35 16.27
C ALA A 532 19.10 -0.17 16.51
N ARG A 533 19.57 -0.58 17.69
CA ARG A 533 19.65 -1.98 18.10
C ARG A 533 18.87 -2.21 19.39
N THR A 534 17.97 -3.20 19.36
CA THR A 534 17.24 -3.68 20.54
C THR A 534 17.56 -5.14 20.78
N GLN A 535 17.95 -5.46 22.02
CA GLN A 535 18.14 -6.84 22.49
C GLN A 535 17.59 -6.94 23.90
N VAL A 536 16.37 -7.46 24.01
CA VAL A 536 15.69 -7.72 25.28
C VAL A 536 15.29 -9.18 25.31
N ALA A 537 15.07 -9.76 26.49
CA ALA A 537 14.68 -11.16 26.59
C ALA A 537 13.46 -11.44 25.70
N GLY A 538 13.56 -12.40 24.79
CA GLY A 538 12.49 -12.71 23.83
C GLY A 538 12.41 -11.84 22.58
N ALA A 539 13.23 -10.78 22.43
CA ALA A 539 13.17 -9.93 21.24
C ALA A 539 14.54 -9.34 20.83
N ALA A 540 14.81 -9.39 19.52
CA ALA A 540 15.95 -8.77 18.87
C ALA A 540 15.46 -7.95 17.67
N ALA A 541 15.87 -6.68 17.59
CA ALA A 541 15.57 -5.82 16.46
C ALA A 541 16.80 -5.00 16.08
N LEU A 542 16.91 -4.69 14.79
CA LEU A 542 17.99 -3.90 14.24
C LEU A 542 17.50 -3.08 13.06
N ASP A 543 17.90 -1.82 12.98
CA ASP A 543 17.63 -0.94 11.85
C ASP A 543 18.91 -0.21 11.41
N LEU A 544 19.21 -0.30 10.11
CA LEU A 544 20.25 0.42 9.39
C LEU A 544 19.55 1.32 8.37
N PRO A 545 19.24 2.60 8.70
CA PRO A 545 18.38 3.44 7.86
C PRO A 545 18.98 3.76 6.48
N GLY A 546 20.31 3.70 6.35
CA GLY A 546 21.05 3.83 5.09
C GLY A 546 22.55 3.96 5.36
N ILE A 547 23.38 3.12 4.74
CA ILE A 547 24.83 3.10 5.02
C ILE A 547 25.54 4.34 4.46
N VAL A 548 25.15 4.81 3.28
CA VAL A 548 25.62 6.07 2.68
C VAL A 548 24.43 6.81 2.12
N SER A 549 24.32 8.10 2.45
CA SER A 549 23.33 9.02 1.89
C SER A 549 24.03 10.23 1.26
N ILE A 550 23.63 10.61 0.06
CA ILE A 550 24.19 11.74 -0.68
C ILE A 550 23.05 12.58 -1.24
N LEU A 551 23.17 13.90 -1.09
CA LEU A 551 22.34 14.90 -1.75
C LEU A 551 23.25 15.77 -2.61
N THR A 552 22.98 15.81 -3.92
CA THR A 552 23.72 16.68 -4.83
C THR A 552 23.25 18.12 -4.74
N GLN A 553 24.07 19.04 -5.24
CA GLN A 553 23.58 20.37 -5.60
C GLN A 553 22.47 20.25 -6.66
N PRO A 554 21.57 21.25 -6.74
CA PRO A 554 20.64 21.38 -7.86
C PRO A 554 21.35 21.30 -9.22
N VAL A 555 20.88 20.42 -10.10
CA VAL A 555 21.55 20.09 -11.36
C VAL A 555 20.98 20.84 -12.57
N ARG A 556 19.74 21.33 -12.48
CA ARG A 556 19.07 22.06 -13.57
C ARG A 556 19.18 23.57 -13.42
N SER A 557 19.32 24.24 -14.56
CA SER A 557 19.12 25.69 -14.66
C SER A 557 17.63 26.03 -14.45
N PRO A 558 17.29 27.23 -13.93
CA PRO A 558 15.91 27.66 -13.83
C PRO A 558 15.25 27.65 -15.21
N THR A 559 14.02 27.16 -15.29
CA THR A 559 13.18 27.38 -16.46
C THR A 559 12.82 28.86 -16.52
N ALA A 560 12.99 29.49 -17.70
CA ALA A 560 12.71 30.90 -17.96
C ALA A 560 11.27 31.34 -17.61
N ALA A 561 10.36 30.40 -17.32
CA ALA A 561 8.99 30.67 -16.88
C ALA A 561 8.89 31.20 -15.43
N SER A 562 9.98 31.22 -14.66
CA SER A 562 10.03 31.78 -13.29
C SER A 562 10.57 33.21 -13.23
N GLU A 563 11.07 33.77 -14.33
CA GLU A 563 11.27 35.21 -14.47
C GLU A 563 9.94 35.88 -14.83
N SER A 564 8.94 35.77 -13.96
CA SER A 564 7.90 36.79 -13.94
C SER A 564 8.58 38.07 -13.44
N VAL A 565 9.12 38.84 -14.38
CA VAL A 565 9.52 40.22 -14.19
C VAL A 565 8.35 40.91 -13.52
N ALA A 566 8.51 41.21 -12.23
CA ALA A 566 7.59 42.07 -11.51
C ALA A 566 7.63 43.45 -12.17
N PHE A 567 6.72 43.69 -13.12
CA PHE A 567 6.39 45.04 -13.54
C PHE A 567 5.69 45.72 -12.36
N ILE A 568 6.49 46.40 -11.53
CA ILE A 568 5.98 47.41 -10.62
C ILE A 568 6.03 48.74 -11.39
N ASP A 569 4.85 49.32 -11.63
CA ASP A 569 4.61 50.72 -12.03
C ASP A 569 5.10 51.22 -13.41
N GLY A 570 5.02 50.40 -14.46
CA GLY A 570 4.82 50.91 -15.84
C GLY A 570 5.84 51.95 -16.38
N GLN A 571 7.03 52.06 -15.79
CA GLN A 571 8.09 52.96 -16.24
C GLN A 571 9.31 52.16 -16.72
N PRO A 572 9.89 52.52 -17.88
CA PRO A 572 11.18 51.96 -18.30
C PRO A 572 12.29 52.45 -17.36
N ALA A 573 13.02 51.53 -16.73
CA ALA A 573 14.12 51.84 -15.83
C ALA A 573 15.31 52.50 -16.58
N PRO A 574 15.98 53.50 -15.98
CA PRO A 574 17.12 54.17 -16.59
C PRO A 574 18.45 53.42 -16.34
N THR A 575 19.21 53.23 -17.42
CA THR A 575 20.66 52.90 -17.52
C THR A 575 21.20 51.59 -16.91
N PRO A 576 22.18 50.94 -17.59
CA PRO A 576 22.68 49.63 -17.19
C PRO A 576 23.69 49.76 -16.05
N VAL A 577 23.32 49.22 -14.88
CA VAL A 577 24.28 48.81 -13.85
C VAL A 577 25.05 47.60 -14.42
N PRO A 578 26.39 47.51 -14.27
CA PRO A 578 27.14 46.35 -14.75
C PRO A 578 26.55 45.08 -14.11
N PRO A 579 26.48 43.95 -14.84
CA PRO A 579 25.89 42.74 -14.31
C PRO A 579 26.78 42.21 -13.17
N GLU A 580 26.42 42.51 -11.92
CA GLU A 580 26.69 41.59 -10.83
C GLU A 580 26.12 40.23 -11.27
N ARG A 581 26.93 39.17 -11.18
CA ARG A 581 26.58 37.81 -11.63
C ARG A 581 25.10 37.54 -11.31
N PRO A 582 24.25 37.25 -12.30
CA PRO A 582 22.88 36.84 -12.00
C PRO A 582 22.99 35.66 -11.03
N VAL A 583 22.37 35.81 -9.86
CA VAL A 583 22.20 34.70 -8.92
C VAL A 583 21.38 33.67 -9.69
N GLU A 584 22.05 32.66 -10.24
CA GLU A 584 21.42 31.55 -10.94
C GLU A 584 20.48 30.88 -9.93
N LEU A 585 19.18 31.18 -9.99
CA LEU A 585 18.17 30.52 -9.16
C LEU A 585 18.09 29.06 -9.62
N ALA A 586 18.87 28.17 -9.02
CA ALA A 586 18.85 26.76 -9.39
C ALA A 586 17.53 26.11 -8.95
N ASP A 587 17.03 25.15 -9.75
CA ASP A 587 15.81 24.41 -9.41
C ASP A 587 16.08 23.42 -8.27
N PRO A 588 15.62 23.68 -7.02
CA PRO A 588 15.99 22.87 -5.88
C PRO A 588 15.45 21.44 -5.99
N THR A 589 14.37 21.23 -6.73
CA THR A 589 13.78 19.89 -6.94
C THR A 589 14.64 19.01 -7.84
N SER A 590 15.59 19.58 -8.56
CA SER A 590 16.49 18.86 -9.46
C SER A 590 17.66 18.18 -8.75
N ALA A 591 17.83 18.38 -7.45
CA ALA A 591 18.85 17.66 -6.68
C ALA A 591 18.61 16.14 -6.76
N VAL A 592 19.70 15.38 -6.73
CA VAL A 592 19.68 13.92 -6.66
C VAL A 592 19.89 13.51 -5.21
N SER A 593 18.95 12.73 -4.67
CA SER A 593 19.12 12.00 -3.42
C SER A 593 19.49 10.54 -3.73
N LEU A 594 20.59 10.05 -3.17
CA LEU A 594 21.01 8.65 -3.27
C LEU A 594 21.18 8.08 -1.87
N THR A 595 20.48 6.98 -1.58
CA THR A 595 20.66 6.19 -0.36
C THR A 595 21.06 4.77 -0.75
N VAL A 596 22.09 4.23 -0.10
CA VAL A 596 22.62 2.90 -0.40
C VAL A 596 22.66 2.06 0.88
N GLY A 597 22.06 0.87 0.81
CA GLY A 597 22.06 -0.14 1.87
C GLY A 597 21.22 0.26 3.07
N SER A 598 19.89 0.22 2.92
CA SER A 598 18.93 0.31 4.03
C SER A 598 18.44 -1.10 4.39
N LEU A 599 18.58 -1.50 5.66
CA LEU A 599 18.27 -2.85 6.11
C LEU A 599 17.69 -2.83 7.52
N ALA A 600 16.58 -3.53 7.74
CA ALA A 600 16.02 -3.76 9.06
C ALA A 600 15.69 -5.24 9.27
N CYS A 601 15.79 -5.69 10.51
CA CYS A 601 15.27 -6.99 10.91
C CYS A 601 14.63 -6.95 12.30
N SER A 602 13.71 -7.88 12.53
CA SER A 602 13.15 -8.16 13.84
C SER A 602 12.98 -9.66 14.03
N ALA A 603 13.13 -10.13 15.27
CA ALA A 603 12.83 -11.48 15.69
C ALA A 603 12.31 -11.43 17.12
N GLU A 604 11.15 -12.02 17.37
CA GLU A 604 10.51 -12.14 18.67
C GLU A 604 10.07 -13.58 18.90
N ASP A 605 10.30 -14.09 20.10
CA ASP A 605 9.85 -15.42 20.53
C ASP A 605 9.37 -15.37 21.98
N ALA A 606 8.08 -15.61 22.16
CA ALA A 606 7.35 -15.65 23.43
C ALA A 606 6.68 -17.02 23.65
N ARG A 607 7.10 -18.06 22.90
CA ARG A 607 6.56 -19.43 22.99
C ARG A 607 6.84 -20.13 24.30
#